data_AF-A0A4Z1NXM5-F1
#
_entry.id   AF-A0A4Z1NXM5-F1
#
_cell.length_a   1.000
_cell.length_b   1.000
_cell.length_c   1.000
_cell.angle_alpha   90.00
_cell.angle_beta   90.00
_cell.angle_gamma   90.00
#
_symmetry.space_group_name_H-M   'P 1'
#
loop_
_entity.id
_entity.type
_entity.pdbx_description
1 polymer ?
#
loop_
_entity_poly.entity_id
_entity_poly.type
_entity_poly.pdbx_seq_one_letter_code
_entity_poly.pdbx_strand_id
1 'polypeptide(L)'
;MLPTYLNLTTITISTVVLSIIFALTTIGPATILKRLQKTKYNYEVTLALYMLTPTERFIFNSILFLALSLLSIAAFLYLPEHIATIGQRAFYYCFGDDQVQSSSYSAHAAGDMSRRTVNAAAAKGMS
;
A
#
# COMPACT_ATOMS: atom_id res chain seq x y z
N MET A 1 53.27 27.40 -1.76
CA MET A 1 53.17 25.94 -1.58
C MET A 1 51.79 25.62 -0.99
N LEU A 2 50.72 25.48 -1.78
CA LEU A 2 49.40 25.10 -1.26
C LEU A 2 48.36 24.50 -2.26
N PRO A 3 48.68 23.94 -3.46
CA PRO A 3 47.64 23.32 -4.29
C PRO A 3 47.55 21.78 -4.14
N THR A 4 48.58 21.12 -3.63
CA THR A 4 48.69 19.64 -3.70
C THR A 4 47.77 18.91 -2.74
N TYR A 5 47.48 19.47 -1.56
CA TYR A 5 46.66 18.84 -0.53
C TYR A 5 45.15 18.85 -0.85
N LEU A 6 44.67 19.86 -1.59
CA LEU A 6 43.26 19.99 -1.95
C LEU A 6 42.81 18.95 -3.00
N ASN A 7 43.72 18.57 -3.90
CA ASN A 7 43.47 17.57 -4.93
C ASN A 7 43.51 16.15 -4.34
N LEU A 8 44.42 15.90 -3.39
CA LEU A 8 44.57 14.60 -2.74
C LEU A 8 43.32 14.20 -1.92
N THR A 9 42.72 15.12 -1.17
CA THR A 9 41.49 14.84 -0.40
C THR A 9 40.31 14.53 -1.31
N THR A 10 40.16 15.27 -2.41
CA THR A 10 39.10 15.06 -3.40
C THR A 10 39.22 13.69 -4.08
N ILE A 11 40.45 13.29 -4.43
CA ILE A 11 40.74 11.96 -4.99
C ILE A 11 40.39 10.88 -3.96
N THR A 12 40.79 11.03 -2.69
CA THR A 12 40.50 10.03 -1.66
C THR A 12 39.00 9.84 -1.42
N ILE A 13 38.22 10.94 -1.42
CA ILE A 13 36.76 10.87 -1.25
C ILE A 13 36.13 10.15 -2.45
N SER A 14 36.54 10.48 -3.68
CA SER A 14 36.04 9.80 -4.89
C SER A 14 36.36 8.31 -4.90
N THR A 15 37.55 7.91 -4.47
CA THR A 15 37.95 6.49 -4.42
C THR A 15 37.17 5.73 -3.34
N VAL A 16 36.93 6.36 -2.18
CA VAL A 16 36.13 5.76 -1.11
C VAL A 16 34.68 5.60 -1.55
N VAL A 17 34.09 6.63 -2.16
CA VAL A 17 32.71 6.57 -2.70
C VAL A 17 32.57 5.46 -3.75
N LEU A 18 33.53 5.34 -4.69
CA LEU A 18 33.50 4.30 -5.70
C LEU A 18 33.62 2.89 -5.09
N SER A 19 34.46 2.72 -4.07
CA SER A 19 34.61 1.44 -3.36
C SER A 19 33.34 1.01 -2.62
N ILE A 20 32.62 1.98 -2.03
CA ILE A 20 31.37 1.72 -1.31
C ILE A 20 30.25 1.34 -2.29
N ILE A 21 30.15 2.03 -3.43
CA ILE A 21 29.16 1.71 -4.48
C ILE A 21 29.43 0.32 -5.04
N PHE A 22 30.69 -0.01 -5.35
CA PHE A 22 31.07 -1.33 -5.86
C PHE A 22 30.79 -2.47 -4.85
N ALA A 23 31.07 -2.24 -3.55
CA ALA A 23 30.72 -3.18 -2.49
C ALA A 23 29.19 -3.37 -2.37
N LEU A 24 28.41 -2.29 -2.46
CA LEU A 24 26.96 -2.35 -2.37
C LEU A 24 26.33 -3.13 -3.55
N THR A 25 26.87 -2.95 -4.77
CA THR A 25 26.39 -3.67 -5.96
C THR A 25 26.67 -5.18 -5.91
N THR A 26 27.77 -5.60 -5.27
CA THR A 26 28.13 -7.03 -5.21
C THR A 26 27.39 -7.81 -4.11
N ILE A 27 26.97 -7.13 -3.03
CA ILE A 27 26.33 -7.74 -1.86
C ILE A 27 24.81 -7.90 -2.02
N GLY A 28 24.16 -7.00 -2.78
CA GLY A 28 22.72 -7.00 -3.02
C GLY A 28 22.16 -8.24 -3.76
N PRO A 29 22.68 -8.61 -4.95
CA PRO A 29 22.00 -9.60 -5.79
C PRO A 29 22.18 -11.03 -5.26
N ALA A 30 23.34 -11.37 -4.69
CA ALA A 30 23.65 -12.75 -4.33
C ALA A 30 22.81 -13.27 -3.15
N THR A 31 22.44 -12.42 -2.20
CA THR A 31 21.65 -12.80 -1.03
C THR A 31 20.17 -12.96 -1.38
N ILE A 32 19.64 -12.10 -2.25
CA ILE A 32 18.27 -12.17 -2.77
C ILE A 32 18.10 -13.42 -3.63
N LEU A 33 19.05 -13.69 -4.52
CA LEU A 33 19.03 -14.90 -5.36
C LEU A 33 19.10 -16.18 -4.52
N LYS A 34 19.93 -16.23 -3.48
CA LYS A 34 19.97 -17.37 -2.53
C LYS A 34 18.66 -17.56 -1.77
N ARG A 35 17.98 -16.47 -1.39
CA ARG A 35 16.66 -16.55 -0.72
C ARG A 35 15.57 -16.99 -1.70
N LEU A 36 15.61 -16.53 -2.95
CA LEU A 36 14.70 -16.99 -4.01
C LEU A 36 14.95 -18.46 -4.39
N GLN A 37 16.19 -18.93 -4.38
CA GLN A 37 16.56 -20.33 -4.58
C GLN A 37 16.03 -21.23 -3.45
N LYS A 38 16.05 -20.77 -2.20
CA LYS A 38 15.48 -21.53 -1.07
C LYS A 38 13.95 -21.62 -1.18
N THR A 39 13.29 -20.59 -1.70
CA THR A 39 11.86 -20.64 -2.01
C THR A 39 11.59 -21.61 -3.15
N LYS A 40 12.42 -21.63 -4.21
CA LYS A 40 12.37 -22.60 -5.34
C LYS A 40 12.28 -24.07 -4.89
N TYR A 41 12.96 -24.44 -3.80
CA TYR A 41 12.98 -25.81 -3.26
C TYR A 41 11.63 -26.29 -2.72
N ASN A 42 10.78 -25.38 -2.21
CA ASN A 42 9.45 -25.73 -1.70
C ASN A 42 8.33 -25.67 -2.76
N TYR A 43 8.63 -25.19 -3.98
CA TYR A 43 7.69 -25.30 -5.10
C TYR A 43 7.59 -26.73 -5.64
N GLU A 44 8.39 -27.66 -5.13
CA GLU A 44 8.27 -29.08 -5.47
C GLU A 44 7.13 -29.79 -4.72
N VAL A 45 6.69 -29.26 -3.55
CA VAL A 45 5.85 -30.01 -2.59
C VAL A 45 4.39 -29.52 -2.49
N THR A 46 4.08 -28.28 -2.85
CA THR A 46 2.69 -27.75 -2.80
C THR A 46 2.16 -27.27 -4.14
N LEU A 47 3.03 -27.22 -5.15
CA LEU A 47 2.64 -26.98 -6.52
C LEU A 47 2.46 -28.34 -7.19
N ALA A 48 1.24 -28.69 -7.60
CA ALA A 48 0.98 -29.91 -8.38
C ALA A 48 1.85 -30.01 -9.67
N LEU A 49 2.51 -28.91 -10.07
CA LEU A 49 3.26 -28.74 -11.33
C LEU A 49 4.71 -29.26 -11.33
N TYR A 50 5.32 -29.70 -10.21
CA TYR A 50 6.70 -30.20 -10.25
C TYR A 50 6.82 -31.71 -10.55
N MET A 51 5.75 -32.48 -10.36
CA MET A 51 5.78 -33.94 -10.54
C MET A 51 5.61 -34.42 -11.99
N LEU A 52 5.42 -33.52 -12.95
CA LEU A 52 5.26 -33.85 -14.37
C LEU A 52 6.46 -33.36 -15.19
N THR A 53 6.83 -34.20 -16.16
CA THR A 53 7.97 -34.17 -17.09
C THR A 53 8.38 -32.76 -17.59
N PRO A 54 9.68 -32.52 -17.90
CA PRO A 54 10.25 -31.18 -18.10
C PRO A 54 9.64 -30.39 -19.27
N THR A 55 8.98 -31.05 -20.21
CA THR A 55 8.21 -30.42 -21.30
C THR A 55 6.92 -29.75 -20.82
N GLU A 56 6.26 -30.27 -19.79
CA GLU A 56 4.96 -29.79 -19.32
C GLU A 56 5.05 -28.53 -18.45
N ARG A 57 6.18 -28.35 -17.77
CA ARG A 57 6.48 -27.16 -16.95
C ARG A 57 6.49 -25.86 -17.78
N PHE A 58 6.76 -25.95 -19.08
CA PHE A 58 6.75 -24.80 -19.99
C PHE A 58 5.33 -24.31 -20.30
N ILE A 59 4.41 -25.24 -20.57
CA ILE A 59 3.01 -24.93 -20.89
C ILE A 59 2.27 -24.41 -19.67
N PHE A 60 2.54 -24.96 -18.49
CA PHE A 60 1.93 -24.44 -17.27
C PHE A 60 2.44 -23.05 -16.88
N ASN A 61 3.75 -22.81 -17.05
CA ASN A 61 4.33 -21.50 -16.76
C ASN A 61 3.83 -20.43 -17.74
N SER A 62 3.52 -20.80 -18.99
CA SER A 62 2.89 -19.88 -19.94
C SER A 62 1.42 -19.61 -19.62
N ILE A 63 0.65 -20.61 -19.19
CA ILE A 63 -0.74 -20.42 -18.71
C ILE A 63 -0.75 -19.53 -17.46
N LEU A 64 0.17 -19.75 -16.52
CA LEU A 64 0.30 -18.92 -15.32
C LEU A 64 0.71 -17.49 -15.70
N PHE A 65 1.66 -17.32 -16.60
CA PHE A 65 2.05 -16.00 -17.13
C PHE A 65 0.87 -15.30 -17.81
N LEU A 66 0.06 -16.02 -18.58
CA LEU A 66 -1.14 -15.50 -19.23
C LEU A 66 -2.19 -15.10 -18.19
N ALA A 67 -2.49 -15.96 -17.22
CA ALA A 67 -3.43 -15.68 -16.14
C ALA A 67 -2.98 -14.48 -15.30
N LEU A 68 -1.69 -14.37 -15.01
CA LEU A 68 -1.10 -13.27 -14.24
C LEU A 68 -1.01 -11.98 -15.05
N SER A 69 -0.77 -12.08 -16.37
CA SER A 69 -0.88 -10.96 -17.29
C SER A 69 -2.31 -10.46 -17.34
N LEU A 70 -3.28 -11.36 -17.54
CA LEU A 70 -4.70 -11.03 -17.56
C LEU A 70 -5.16 -10.42 -16.23
N LEU A 71 -4.70 -10.97 -15.10
CA LEU A 71 -4.93 -10.43 -13.76
C LEU A 71 -4.22 -9.09 -13.56
N SER A 72 -3.02 -8.88 -14.10
CA SER A 72 -2.30 -7.60 -13.99
C SER A 72 -3.01 -6.51 -14.77
N ILE A 73 -3.46 -6.78 -16.00
CA ILE A 73 -4.27 -5.83 -16.76
C ILE A 73 -5.58 -5.55 -16.02
N ALA A 74 -6.26 -6.58 -15.51
CA ALA A 74 -7.46 -6.40 -14.70
C ALA A 74 -7.17 -5.57 -13.44
N ALA A 75 -6.05 -5.80 -12.75
CA ALA A 75 -5.67 -5.02 -11.59
C ALA A 75 -5.39 -3.56 -11.97
N PHE A 76 -4.59 -3.28 -13.01
CA PHE A 76 -4.32 -1.91 -13.39
C PHE A 76 -5.56 -1.13 -13.85
N LEU A 77 -6.52 -1.82 -14.47
CA LEU A 77 -7.72 -1.17 -15.03
C LEU A 77 -8.89 -1.12 -14.03
N TYR A 78 -9.03 -2.13 -13.18
CA TYR A 78 -10.17 -2.30 -12.26
C TYR A 78 -9.86 -1.91 -10.82
N LEU A 79 -8.63 -2.17 -10.37
CA LEU A 79 -8.22 -1.87 -9.00
C LEU A 79 -8.27 -0.37 -8.66
N PRO A 80 -7.89 0.60 -9.52
CA PRO A 80 -7.99 2.02 -9.13
C PRO A 80 -9.42 2.43 -8.78
N GLU A 81 -10.42 1.97 -9.54
CA GLU A 81 -11.82 2.28 -9.27
C GLU A 81 -12.36 1.56 -8.03
N HIS A 82 -11.96 0.30 -7.81
CA HIS A 82 -12.31 -0.44 -6.60
C HIS A 82 -11.62 0.07 -5.32
N ILE A 83 -10.36 0.49 -5.41
CA ILE A 83 -9.64 1.08 -4.28
C ILE A 83 -10.20 2.46 -3.95
N ALA A 84 -10.66 3.24 -4.93
CA ALA A 84 -11.29 4.53 -4.67
C ALA A 84 -12.60 4.41 -3.87
N THR A 85 -13.47 3.45 -4.25
CA THR A 85 -14.74 3.23 -3.55
C THR A 85 -14.57 2.67 -2.13
N ILE A 86 -13.64 1.72 -1.94
CA ILE A 86 -13.29 1.19 -0.61
C ILE A 86 -12.57 2.26 0.21
N GLY A 87 -11.68 3.04 -0.41
CA GLY A 87 -10.91 4.10 0.21
C GLY A 87 -11.78 5.23 0.74
N GLN A 88 -12.84 5.62 0.02
CA GLN A 88 -13.78 6.64 0.51
C GLN A 88 -14.51 6.17 1.79
N ARG A 89 -14.89 4.89 1.85
CA ARG A 89 -15.49 4.29 3.06
C ARG A 89 -14.47 4.19 4.19
N ALA A 90 -13.25 3.74 3.90
CA ALA A 90 -12.17 3.67 4.89
C ALA A 90 -11.79 5.05 5.44
N PHE A 91 -11.75 6.07 4.58
CA PHE A 91 -11.49 7.46 4.96
C PHE A 91 -12.61 8.00 5.88
N TYR A 92 -13.87 7.68 5.60
CA TYR A 92 -14.98 8.03 6.49
C TYR A 92 -14.82 7.40 7.87
N TYR A 93 -14.41 6.13 7.98
CA TYR A 93 -14.18 5.52 9.28
C TYR A 93 -12.92 6.03 9.99
N CYS A 94 -11.91 6.48 9.25
CA CYS A 94 -10.64 6.92 9.82
C CYS A 94 -10.66 8.40 10.25
N PHE A 95 -11.46 9.24 9.58
CA PHE A 95 -11.50 10.70 9.80
C PHE A 95 -12.90 11.25 10.15
N GLY A 96 -13.96 10.42 10.10
CA GLY A 96 -15.35 10.89 10.16
C GLY A 96 -16.07 10.74 11.50
N ASP A 97 -15.45 10.15 12.53
CA ASP A 97 -16.14 9.94 13.82
C ASP A 97 -16.41 11.27 14.57
N ASP A 98 -15.56 12.29 14.37
CA ASP A 98 -15.69 13.57 15.08
C ASP A 98 -16.87 14.45 14.59
N GLN A 99 -17.29 14.30 13.32
CA GLN A 99 -18.28 15.20 12.69
C GLN A 99 -19.73 14.71 12.81
N VAL A 100 -19.93 13.38 12.82
CA VAL A 100 -21.27 12.77 12.85
C VAL A 100 -21.88 12.87 14.24
N GLN A 101 -21.06 12.70 15.26
CA GLN A 101 -21.47 12.79 16.66
C GLN A 101 -21.84 14.24 17.04
N SER A 102 -21.09 15.23 16.55
CA SER A 102 -21.40 16.65 16.69
C SER A 102 -22.75 17.04 16.04
N SER A 103 -23.00 16.55 14.83
CA SER A 103 -24.23 16.85 14.06
C SER A 103 -25.48 16.25 14.71
N SER A 104 -25.38 15.03 15.23
CA SER A 104 -26.48 14.34 15.91
C SER A 104 -26.82 14.95 17.27
N TYR A 105 -25.81 15.38 18.05
CA TYR A 105 -26.07 16.13 19.30
C TYR A 105 -26.74 17.48 19.05
N SER A 106 -26.30 18.24 18.02
CA SER A 106 -26.94 19.51 17.66
C SER A 106 -28.36 19.34 17.12
N ALA A 107 -28.65 18.26 16.39
CA ALA A 107 -29.99 17.98 15.87
C ALA A 107 -30.98 17.59 16.99
N HIS A 108 -30.55 16.80 17.97
CA HIS A 108 -31.38 16.48 19.14
C HIS A 108 -31.65 17.70 20.02
N ALA A 109 -30.62 18.52 20.28
CA ALA A 109 -30.78 19.76 21.05
C ALA A 109 -31.74 20.77 20.39
N ALA A 110 -31.67 20.92 19.06
CA ALA A 110 -32.58 21.77 18.30
C ALA A 110 -34.03 21.25 18.31
N GLY A 111 -34.22 19.92 18.21
CA GLY A 111 -35.53 19.28 18.29
C GLY A 111 -36.21 19.49 19.65
N ASP A 112 -35.46 19.32 20.74
CA ASP A 112 -35.99 19.52 22.09
C ASP A 112 -36.31 20.98 22.39
N MET A 113 -35.51 21.91 21.86
CA MET A 113 -35.78 23.35 21.98
C MET A 113 -37.05 23.76 21.23
N SER A 114 -37.25 23.27 20.00
CA SER A 114 -38.46 23.53 19.21
C SER A 114 -39.73 23.00 19.90
N ARG A 115 -39.67 21.79 20.48
CA ARG A 115 -40.80 21.23 21.25
C ARG A 115 -41.11 22.06 22.49
N ARG A 116 -40.10 22.56 23.19
CA ARG A 116 -40.28 23.44 24.35
C ARG A 116 -40.91 24.78 23.98
N THR A 117 -40.50 25.40 22.87
CA THR A 117 -41.08 26.68 22.43
C THR A 117 -42.52 26.53 21.96
N VAL A 118 -42.86 25.42 21.28
CA VAL A 118 -44.23 25.14 20.85
C VAL A 118 -45.13 24.87 22.06
N ASN A 119 -44.66 24.09 23.04
CA ASN A 119 -45.43 23.82 24.26
C ASN A 119 -45.62 25.08 25.13
N ALA A 120 -44.62 25.96 25.19
CA ALA A 120 -44.72 27.24 25.90
C ALA A 120 -45.68 28.22 25.21
N ALA A 121 -45.71 28.25 23.87
CA ALA A 121 -46.66 29.04 23.10
C ALA A 121 -48.11 28.52 23.27
N ALA A 122 -48.29 27.19 23.30
CA ALA A 122 -49.59 26.57 23.54
C ALA A 122 -50.14 26.87 24.95
N ALA A 123 -49.28 26.91 25.97
CA ALA A 123 -49.69 27.25 27.34
C ALA A 123 -50.11 28.73 27.48
N LYS A 124 -49.49 29.64 26.71
CA LYS A 124 -49.80 31.08 26.74
C LYS A 124 -51.10 31.45 26.01
N GLY A 125 -51.60 30.60 25.12
CA GLY A 125 -52.88 30.80 24.43
C GLY A 125 -54.11 30.29 25.21
N MET A 126 -53.91 29.69 26.39
CA MET A 126 -54.97 29.08 27.21
C MET A 126 -55.23 29.83 28.53
N SER A 127 -54.60 30.98 28.74
CA SER A 127 -54.88 31.96 29.82
C SER A 127 -55.45 33.24 29.23
#